data_AF-A0A1S2E2J9-F1
#
_entry.id   AF-A0A1S2E2J9-F1
#
_cell.length_a   1.000
_cell.length_b   1.000
_cell.length_c   1.000
_cell.angle_alpha   90.00
_cell.angle_beta   90.00
_cell.angle_gamma   90.00
#
_symmetry.space_group_name_H-M   'P 1'
#
loop_
_entity.id
_entity.type
_entity.pdbx_description
1 polymer ?
#
loop_
_entity_poly.entity_id
_entity_poly.type
_entity_poly.pdbx_seq_one_letter_code
_entity_poly.pdbx_strand_id
1 'polypeptide(L)' 'MPDDENALVLKLLMDVAVARKRAAEATLNAYAANALPELATEEDLRFWRDALNDAEDEILRLTNGDN' A
#
# COMPACT_ATOMS: atom_id res chain seq x y z
N MET A 1 16.17 25.25 5.14
CA MET A 1 16.23 24.59 3.83
C MET A 1 16.40 23.07 3.89
N PRO A 2 17.00 22.44 4.93
CA PRO A 2 16.91 20.98 5.09
C PRO A 2 15.49 20.47 5.41
N ASP A 3 14.71 21.29 6.12
CA ASP A 3 13.37 20.89 6.60
C ASP A 3 12.34 20.74 5.46
N ASP A 4 12.47 21.55 4.41
CA ASP A 4 11.57 21.52 3.24
C ASP A 4 11.81 20.27 2.36
N GLU A 5 13.06 19.86 2.21
CA GLU A 5 13.42 18.64 1.48
C GLU A 5 12.97 17.38 2.22
N ASN A 6 13.14 17.35 3.55
CA ASN A 6 12.67 16.25 4.38
C ASN A 6 11.14 16.13 4.33
N ALA A 7 10.41 17.24 4.42
CA ALA A 7 8.96 17.25 4.30
C ALA A 7 8.49 16.74 2.91
N LEU A 8 9.19 17.11 1.83
CA LEU A 8 8.91 16.61 0.49
C LEU A 8 9.13 15.09 0.39
N VAL A 9 10.24 14.57 0.95
CA VAL A 9 10.54 13.14 0.94
C VAL A 9 9.49 12.35 1.72
N LEU A 10 9.11 12.80 2.92
CA LEU A 10 8.08 12.16 3.74
C LEU A 10 6.73 12.13 3.02
N LYS A 11 6.36 13.23 2.35
CA LYS A 11 5.16 13.28 1.52
C LYS A 11 5.20 12.25 0.39
N LEU A 12 6.33 12.17 -0.33
CA LEU A 12 6.49 11.20 -1.41
C LEU A 12 6.40 9.75 -0.91
N LEU A 13 7.01 9.45 0.24
CA LEU A 13 6.91 8.13 0.86
C LEU A 13 5.47 7.79 1.26
N MET A 14 4.74 8.76 1.83
CA MET A 14 3.32 8.61 2.15
C MET A 14 2.47 8.35 0.90
N ASP A 15 2.68 9.15 -0.16
CA ASP A 15 1.96 8.98 -1.44
C ASP A 15 2.20 7.58 -2.04
N VAL A 16 3.44 7.08 -1.97
CA VAL A 16 3.80 5.73 -2.43
C VAL A 16 3.10 4.66 -1.58
N ALA A 17 3.13 4.78 -0.24
CA ALA A 17 2.49 3.81 0.64
C ALA A 17 0.97 3.74 0.42
N VAL A 18 0.31 4.90 0.26
CA VAL A 18 -1.12 4.99 -0.07
C VAL A 18 -1.42 4.37 -1.44
N ALA A 19 -0.58 4.60 -2.45
CA ALA A 19 -0.75 4.00 -3.77
C ALA A 19 -0.65 2.46 -3.72
N ARG A 20 0.32 1.93 -2.95
CA ARG A 20 0.50 0.48 -2.74
C ARG A 20 -0.72 -0.14 -2.05
N LYS A 21 -1.23 0.51 -1.00
CA LYS A 21 -2.45 0.10 -0.31
C LYS A 21 -3.63 -0.03 -1.28
N ARG A 22 -3.89 1.04 -2.05
CA ARG A 22 -5.00 1.08 -3.02
C ARG A 22 -4.87 0.00 -4.09
N ALA A 23 -3.66 -0.27 -4.57
CA ALA A 23 -3.42 -1.31 -5.56
C ALA A 23 -3.73 -2.71 -5.00
N ALA A 24 -3.31 -2.99 -3.77
CA ALA A 24 -3.60 -4.26 -3.10
C ALA A 24 -5.10 -4.44 -2.84
N GLU A 25 -5.77 -3.42 -2.30
CA GLU A 25 -7.23 -3.44 -2.10
C GLU A 25 -8.00 -3.64 -3.40
N ALA A 26 -7.64 -2.90 -4.46
CA ALA A 26 -8.29 -3.01 -5.75
C ALA A 26 -8.15 -4.42 -6.33
N THR A 27 -6.97 -5.03 -6.20
CA THR A 27 -6.69 -6.36 -6.73
C THR A 27 -7.45 -7.44 -5.96
N LEU A 28 -7.43 -7.39 -4.62
CA LEU A 28 -8.21 -8.30 -3.77
C LEU A 28 -9.71 -8.20 -4.05
N ASN A 29 -10.24 -6.98 -4.22
CA ASN A 29 -11.63 -6.75 -4.58
C ASN A 29 -11.97 -7.28 -5.97
N ALA A 30 -11.06 -7.13 -6.94
CA ALA A 30 -11.25 -7.66 -8.29
C ALA A 30 -11.29 -9.19 -8.28
N TYR A 31 -10.45 -9.86 -7.49
CA TYR A 31 -10.53 -11.31 -7.29
C TYR A 31 -11.83 -11.72 -6.60
N ALA A 32 -12.24 -11.04 -5.53
CA ALA A 32 -13.48 -11.33 -4.80
C ALA A 32 -14.73 -11.14 -5.68
N ALA A 33 -14.70 -10.18 -6.60
CA ALA A 33 -15.76 -9.91 -7.57
C ALA A 33 -15.69 -10.80 -8.82
N ASN A 34 -14.71 -11.69 -8.93
CA ASN A 34 -14.43 -12.47 -10.13
C ASN A 34 -14.33 -11.60 -11.41
N ALA A 35 -13.71 -10.42 -11.28
CA ALA A 35 -13.58 -9.41 -12.32
C ALA A 35 -12.29 -9.53 -13.15
N LEU A 36 -11.37 -10.41 -12.73
CA LEU A 36 -10.13 -10.69 -13.46
C LEU A 36 -10.27 -11.92 -14.37
N PRO A 37 -9.51 -12.00 -15.48
CA PRO A 37 -9.60 -13.13 -16.42
C PRO A 37 -9.23 -14.48 -15.80
N GLU A 38 -8.36 -14.46 -14.79
CA GLU A 38 -7.88 -15.64 -14.08
C GLU A 38 -8.33 -15.57 -12.62
N LEU A 39 -8.69 -16.74 -12.08
CA LEU A 39 -8.99 -16.89 -10.66
C LEU A 39 -7.70 -16.74 -9.85
N ALA A 40 -7.79 -16.08 -8.69
CA ALA A 40 -6.67 -16.05 -7.76
C ALA A 40 -6.30 -17.46 -7.29
N THR A 41 -5.00 -17.73 -7.25
CA THR A 41 -4.46 -18.79 -6.42
C THR A 41 -4.39 -18.35 -4.96
N GLU A 42 -4.25 -19.29 -4.03
CA GLU A 42 -3.98 -18.97 -2.62
C GLU A 42 -2.66 -18.19 -2.43
N GLU A 43 -1.70 -18.38 -3.34
CA GLU A 43 -0.45 -17.61 -3.33
C GLU A 43 -0.67 -16.16 -3.73
N ASP A 44 -1.50 -15.90 -4.74
CA ASP A 44 -1.88 -14.52 -5.13
C ASP A 44 -2.60 -13.81 -3.99
N LEU A 45 -3.57 -14.48 -3.35
CA LEU A 45 -4.29 -13.91 -2.21
C LEU A 45 -3.37 -13.59 -1.04
N ARG A 46 -2.42 -14.48 -0.74
CA ARG A 46 -1.43 -14.25 0.31
C ARG A 46 -0.53 -13.07 -0.04
N PHE A 47 0.01 -13.03 -1.26
CA PHE A 47 0.87 -11.94 -1.73
C PHE A 47 0.17 -10.57 -1.58
N TRP A 48 -1.07 -10.44 -2.05
CA TRP A 48 -1.78 -9.16 -1.98
C TRP A 48 -2.23 -8.78 -0.56
N ARG A 49 -2.50 -9.76 0.31
CA ARG A 49 -2.75 -9.50 1.74
C ARG A 49 -1.49 -9.02 2.45
N ASP A 50 -0.35 -9.66 2.18
CA ASP A 50 0.93 -9.25 2.75
C ASP A 50 1.33 -7.85 2.25
N ALA A 51 1.12 -7.57 0.96
CA ALA A 51 1.36 -6.24 0.38
C ALA A 51 0.44 -5.17 0.96
N LEU A 52 -0.82 -5.51 1.28
CA LEU A 52 -1.76 -4.61 1.95
C LEU A 52 -1.27 -4.28 3.36
N ASN A 53 -0.93 -5.30 4.16
CA ASN A 53 -0.45 -5.13 5.53
C ASN A 53 0.84 -4.29 5.56
N ASP A 54 1.81 -4.57 4.69
CA ASP A 54 3.06 -3.80 4.61
C ASP A 54 2.82 -2.32 4.28
N ALA A 55 1.87 -2.03 3.38
CA ALA A 55 1.51 -0.66 3.05
C ALA A 55 0.82 0.05 4.23
N GLU A 56 -0.03 -0.65 4.99
CA GLU A 56 -0.68 -0.10 6.18
C GLU A 56 0.32 0.17 7.31
N ASP A 57 1.26 -0.75 7.54
CA ASP A 57 2.35 -0.58 8.51
C ASP A 57 3.25 0.61 8.15
N GLU A 58 3.57 0.79 6.87
CA GLU A 58 4.36 1.93 6.40
C GLU A 58 3.62 3.26 6.58
N ILE A 59 2.32 3.31 6.27
CA ILE A 59 1.49 4.51 6.54
C ILE A 59 1.48 4.83 8.03
N LEU A 60 1.32 3.83 8.89
CA LEU A 60 1.33 4.01 10.34
C LEU A 60 2.69 4.51 10.83
N ARG A 61 3.78 3.93 10.31
CA ARG A 61 5.16 4.34 10.63
C ARG A 61 5.41 5.79 10.24
N LEU A 62 5.02 6.19 9.03
CA LEU A 62 5.20 7.56 8.54
C LEU A 62 4.31 8.56 9.29
N THR A 63 3.09 8.17 9.69
CA THR A 63 2.19 9.03 10.48
C THR A 63 2.69 9.24 11.91
N ASN A 64 3.24 8.18 12.52
CA ASN A 64 3.72 8.23 13.90
C ASN A 64 5.17 8.71 14.03
N GLY A 65 5.97 8.61 12.96
CA GLY A 65 7.37 9.05 12.91
C GLY A 65 7.56 10.56 12.78
N ASP A 66 6.47 11.32 12.57
CA ASP A 66 6.44 12.79 12.55
C ASP A 66 6.20 13.42 13.95
N ASN A 67 6.11 12.62 15.03
CA ASN A 67 5.98 13.09 16.42
C ASN A 67 7.29 13.03 17.21
#